data_AF-X6NH36-F1
#
_entry.id   AF-X6NH36-F1
#
_cell.length_a   1.000
_cell.length_b   1.000
_cell.length_c   1.000
_cell.angle_alpha   90.00
_cell.angle_beta   90.00
_cell.angle_gamma   90.00
#
_symmetry.space_group_name_H-M   'P 1'
#
loop_
_entity.id
_entity.type
_entity.pdbx_description
1 polymer ?
#
loop_
_entity_poly.entity_id
_entity_poly.type
_entity_poly.pdbx_seq_one_letter_code
_entity_poly.pdbx_strand_id
1 'polypeptide(L)'
;KKKKKKKKKKKKDVKKKKKKKKKHNKTSECINDLCNKIKSIKEKALQSEKMVDEICRDIRGLDNCKNNLLASITTFKQLHMLVGGVAQLKDDALKQSYDRAANLISALNDLWLHFEEYTNKIPQLKKLKNEMELAKIDLTQAIYRDFRLFDPKNVVDIDEMNQRLRDGCEVIDVMGKEERVKF
;
A
#
# COMPACT_ATOMS: atom_id res chain seq x y z
N LYS A 1 -23.35 28.92 -95.23
CA LYS A 1 -22.91 29.34 -93.86
C LYS A 1 -23.66 28.65 -92.69
N LYS A 2 -25.00 28.44 -92.73
CA LYS A 2 -25.81 27.83 -91.64
C LYS A 2 -25.42 26.37 -91.25
N LYS A 3 -25.15 25.46 -92.20
CA LYS A 3 -24.72 24.06 -91.93
C LYS A 3 -23.36 23.97 -91.19
N LYS A 4 -22.38 24.81 -91.55
CA LYS A 4 -21.07 24.90 -90.84
C LYS A 4 -21.22 25.42 -89.40
N LYS A 5 -22.11 26.40 -89.15
CA LYS A 5 -22.45 26.88 -87.79
C LYS A 5 -23.13 25.80 -86.93
N LYS A 6 -24.10 25.04 -87.47
CA LYS A 6 -24.73 23.89 -86.78
C LYS A 6 -23.73 22.78 -86.43
N LYS A 7 -22.82 22.40 -87.35
CA LYS A 7 -21.75 21.41 -87.08
C LYS A 7 -20.77 21.89 -85.99
N LYS A 8 -20.39 23.18 -85.98
CA LYS A 8 -19.54 23.76 -84.91
C LYS A 8 -20.23 23.78 -83.54
N LYS A 9 -21.55 24.06 -83.49
CA LYS A 9 -22.34 24.05 -82.24
C LYS A 9 -22.46 22.63 -81.66
N LYS A 10 -22.84 21.63 -82.48
CA LYS A 10 -22.84 20.20 -82.10
C LYS A 10 -21.47 19.72 -81.59
N LYS A 11 -20.36 20.08 -82.25
CA LYS A 11 -19.01 19.73 -81.76
C LYS A 11 -18.68 20.38 -80.41
N LYS A 12 -19.09 21.64 -80.16
CA LYS A 12 -18.90 22.31 -78.86
C LYS A 12 -19.70 21.62 -77.75
N ASP A 13 -20.95 21.24 -78.01
CA ASP A 13 -21.82 20.61 -77.02
C ASP A 13 -21.33 19.21 -76.63
N VAL A 14 -20.87 18.42 -77.61
CA VAL A 14 -20.23 17.10 -77.35
C VAL A 14 -18.94 17.26 -76.54
N LYS A 15 -18.12 18.28 -76.82
CA LYS A 15 -16.89 18.56 -76.06
C LYS A 15 -17.20 19.00 -74.63
N LYS A 16 -18.28 19.77 -74.42
CA LYS A 16 -18.77 20.19 -73.09
C LYS A 16 -19.31 19.00 -72.28
N LYS A 17 -20.10 18.11 -72.89
CA LYS A 17 -20.58 16.86 -72.27
C LYS A 17 -19.42 15.94 -71.87
N LYS A 18 -18.42 15.73 -72.74
CA LYS A 18 -17.22 14.95 -72.41
C LYS A 18 -16.42 15.55 -71.24
N LYS A 19 -16.26 16.89 -71.18
CA LYS A 19 -15.60 17.57 -70.04
C LYS A 19 -16.38 17.43 -68.74
N LYS A 20 -17.71 17.57 -68.75
CA LYS A 20 -18.56 17.34 -67.56
C LYS A 20 -18.45 15.89 -67.06
N LYS A 21 -18.54 14.91 -67.96
CA LYS A 21 -18.43 13.48 -67.61
C LYS A 21 -17.06 13.14 -67.02
N LYS A 22 -15.97 13.70 -67.57
CA LYS A 22 -14.62 13.56 -66.97
C LYS A 22 -14.50 14.18 -65.58
N LYS A 23 -15.06 15.38 -65.35
CA LYS A 23 -15.05 15.99 -64.01
C LYS A 23 -15.84 15.15 -63.00
N HIS A 24 -17.02 14.68 -63.39
CA HIS A 24 -17.85 13.83 -62.54
C HIS A 24 -17.12 12.53 -62.14
N ASN A 25 -16.49 11.83 -63.09
CA ASN A 25 -15.73 10.63 -62.78
C ASN A 25 -14.57 10.91 -61.82
N LYS A 26 -13.80 11.99 -62.06
CA LYS A 26 -12.71 12.39 -61.15
C LYS A 26 -13.21 12.72 -59.74
N THR A 27 -14.33 13.43 -59.62
CA THR A 27 -14.93 13.73 -58.32
C THR A 27 -15.41 12.44 -57.62
N SER A 28 -15.99 11.50 -58.36
CA SER A 28 -16.40 10.20 -57.82
C SER A 28 -15.20 9.37 -57.34
N GLU A 29 -14.09 9.37 -58.09
CA GLU A 29 -12.83 8.71 -57.69
C GLU A 29 -12.27 9.33 -56.41
N CYS A 30 -12.19 10.66 -56.32
CA CYS A 30 -11.71 11.33 -55.11
C CYS A 30 -12.61 11.07 -53.88
N ILE A 31 -13.93 10.97 -54.06
CA ILE A 31 -14.86 10.63 -52.97
C ILE A 31 -14.61 9.20 -52.49
N ASN A 32 -14.43 8.25 -53.42
CA ASN A 32 -14.12 6.86 -53.06
C ASN A 32 -12.79 6.75 -52.30
N ASP A 33 -11.75 7.46 -52.76
CA ASP A 33 -10.46 7.51 -52.07
C ASP A 33 -10.58 8.11 -50.67
N LEU A 34 -11.38 9.17 -50.51
CA LEU A 34 -11.64 9.78 -49.21
C LEU A 34 -12.40 8.82 -48.29
N CYS A 35 -13.44 8.15 -48.78
CA CYS A 35 -14.17 7.15 -48.00
C CYS A 35 -13.26 6.00 -47.55
N ASN A 36 -12.34 5.55 -48.42
CA ASN A 36 -11.37 4.51 -48.08
C ASN A 36 -10.39 5.00 -47.01
N LYS A 37 -9.89 6.24 -47.11
CA LYS A 37 -9.03 6.85 -46.08
C LYS A 37 -9.76 6.96 -44.75
N ILE A 38 -11.03 7.40 -44.74
CA ILE A 38 -11.85 7.49 -43.53
C ILE A 38 -12.03 6.12 -42.89
N LYS A 39 -12.33 5.08 -43.68
CA LYS A 39 -12.43 3.71 -43.18
C LYS A 39 -11.12 3.23 -42.54
N SER A 40 -9.99 3.48 -43.20
CA SER A 40 -8.67 3.11 -42.67
C SER A 40 -8.34 3.86 -41.37
N ILE A 41 -8.66 5.16 -41.28
CA ILE A 41 -8.48 5.94 -40.05
C ILE A 41 -9.35 5.38 -38.92
N LYS A 42 -10.62 5.09 -39.21
CA LYS A 42 -11.53 4.50 -38.22
C LYS A 42 -11.01 3.15 -37.70
N GLU A 43 -10.51 2.30 -38.59
CA GLU A 43 -9.98 1.00 -38.20
C GLU A 43 -8.71 1.14 -37.35
N LYS A 44 -7.77 2.02 -37.74
CA LYS A 44 -6.59 2.33 -36.92
C LYS A 44 -6.95 2.93 -35.56
N ALA A 45 -7.97 3.79 -35.49
CA ALA A 45 -8.45 4.36 -34.24
C ALA A 45 -9.01 3.28 -33.31
N LEU A 46 -9.82 2.35 -33.84
CA LEU A 46 -10.34 1.22 -33.06
C LEU A 46 -9.23 0.28 -32.56
N GLN A 47 -8.21 0.02 -33.39
CA GLN A 47 -7.06 -0.77 -32.95
C GLN A 47 -6.25 -0.04 -31.87
N SER A 48 -6.06 1.27 -32.02
CA SER A 48 -5.37 2.09 -31.01
C SER A 48 -6.14 2.13 -29.69
N GLU A 49 -7.48 2.21 -29.73
CA GLU A 49 -8.32 2.17 -28.54
C GLU A 49 -8.19 0.84 -27.79
N LYS A 50 -8.27 -0.29 -28.51
CA LYS A 50 -8.07 -1.62 -27.93
C LYS A 50 -6.68 -1.78 -27.30
N MET A 51 -5.64 -1.32 -28.00
CA MET A 51 -4.27 -1.34 -27.49
C MET A 51 -4.13 -0.53 -26.20
N VAL A 52 -4.74 0.66 -26.13
CA VAL A 52 -4.72 1.48 -24.92
C VAL A 52 -5.48 0.82 -23.78
N ASP A 53 -6.63 0.19 -24.04
CA ASP A 53 -7.40 -0.52 -23.00
C ASP A 53 -6.60 -1.70 -22.41
N GLU A 54 -5.90 -2.47 -23.25
CA GLU A 54 -4.99 -3.54 -22.81
C GLU A 54 -3.86 -2.98 -21.94
N ILE A 55 -3.21 -1.89 -22.36
CA ILE A 55 -2.17 -1.22 -21.57
C ILE A 55 -2.74 -0.76 -20.22
N CYS A 56 -3.92 -0.14 -20.20
CA CYS A 56 -4.55 0.32 -18.96
C CYS A 56 -4.97 -0.84 -18.06
N ARG A 57 -5.34 -2.00 -18.61
CA ARG A 57 -5.58 -3.21 -17.82
C ARG A 57 -4.30 -3.72 -17.17
N ASP A 58 -3.20 -3.76 -17.92
CA ASP A 58 -1.91 -4.24 -17.42
C ASP A 58 -1.34 -3.29 -16.35
N ILE A 59 -1.46 -1.97 -16.53
CA ILE A 59 -1.09 -0.97 -15.52
C ILE A 59 -1.87 -1.19 -14.23
N ARG A 60 -3.18 -1.46 -14.30
CA ARG A 60 -4.00 -1.76 -13.11
C ARG A 60 -3.56 -3.06 -12.43
N GLY A 61 -3.24 -4.09 -13.20
CA GLY A 61 -2.69 -5.33 -12.68
C GLY A 61 -1.36 -5.13 -11.95
N LEU A 62 -0.47 -4.32 -12.53
CA LEU A 62 0.81 -3.96 -11.93
C LEU A 62 0.64 -3.13 -10.65
N ASP A 63 -0.31 -2.19 -10.62
CA ASP A 63 -0.58 -1.37 -9.44
C ASP A 63 -1.12 -2.21 -8.28
N ASN A 64 -2.05 -3.13 -8.56
CA ASN A 64 -2.53 -4.09 -7.56
C ASN A 64 -1.39 -4.97 -7.03
N CYS A 65 -0.52 -5.47 -7.92
CA CYS A 65 0.67 -6.23 -7.52
C CYS A 65 1.58 -5.40 -6.60
N LYS A 66 1.87 -4.15 -6.99
CA LYS A 66 2.66 -3.22 -6.19
C LYS A 66 2.04 -2.99 -4.82
N ASN A 67 0.73 -2.74 -4.73
CA ASN A 67 0.04 -2.52 -3.47
C ASN A 67 0.09 -3.76 -2.56
N ASN A 68 -0.12 -4.96 -3.14
CA ASN A 68 0.00 -6.22 -2.41
C ASN A 68 1.42 -6.46 -1.89
N LEU A 69 2.44 -6.14 -2.70
CA LEU A 69 3.84 -6.24 -2.28
C LEU A 69 4.16 -5.23 -1.18
N LEU A 70 3.69 -3.98 -1.28
CA LEU A 70 3.87 -2.97 -0.24
C LEU A 70 3.19 -3.35 1.07
N ALA A 71 1.97 -3.91 1.00
CA ALA A 71 1.29 -4.46 2.16
C ALA A 71 2.13 -5.59 2.80
N SER A 72 2.62 -6.53 1.99
CA SER A 72 3.46 -7.64 2.46
C SER A 72 4.76 -7.16 3.12
N ILE A 73 5.43 -6.16 2.53
CA ILE A 73 6.65 -5.55 3.09
C ILE A 73 6.34 -4.86 4.42
N THR A 74 5.24 -4.13 4.50
CA THR A 74 4.82 -3.45 5.74
C THR A 74 4.54 -4.45 6.84
N THR A 75 3.77 -5.51 6.55
CA THR A 75 3.50 -6.58 7.51
C THR A 75 4.77 -7.30 7.94
N PHE A 76 5.71 -7.54 7.03
CA PHE A 76 6.99 -8.16 7.38
C PHE A 76 7.83 -7.26 8.28
N LYS A 77 7.88 -5.95 8.01
CA LYS A 77 8.58 -4.99 8.86
C LYS A 77 7.98 -4.95 10.27
N GLN A 78 6.65 -4.92 10.36
CA GLN A 78 5.93 -4.98 11.63
C GLN A 78 6.23 -6.29 12.37
N LEU A 79 6.24 -7.44 11.68
CA LEU A 79 6.59 -8.72 12.29
C LEU A 79 8.04 -8.73 12.80
N HIS A 80 8.99 -8.19 12.01
CA HIS A 80 10.38 -8.05 12.43
C HIS A 80 10.51 -7.18 13.68
N MET A 81 9.83 -6.04 13.71
CA MET A 81 9.77 -5.18 14.89
C MET A 81 9.18 -5.89 16.10
N LEU A 82 8.14 -6.71 15.90
CA LEU A 82 7.50 -7.48 16.96
C LEU A 82 8.45 -8.52 17.57
N VAL A 83 9.10 -9.34 16.72
CA VAL A 83 10.06 -10.36 17.16
C VAL A 83 11.26 -9.71 17.87
N GLY A 84 11.82 -8.66 17.28
CA GLY A 84 12.95 -7.92 17.86
C GLY A 84 12.57 -7.23 19.17
N GLY A 85 11.39 -6.62 19.25
CA GLY A 85 10.91 -5.96 20.45
C GLY A 85 10.62 -6.93 21.59
N VAL A 86 10.06 -8.12 21.33
CA VAL A 86 9.89 -9.15 22.38
C VAL A 86 11.25 -9.65 22.89
N ALA A 87 12.24 -9.81 22.01
CA ALA A 87 13.60 -10.16 22.42
C ALA A 87 14.24 -9.04 23.27
N GLN A 88 14.08 -7.78 22.87
CA GLN A 88 14.57 -6.63 23.62
C GLN A 88 13.88 -6.52 24.99
N LEU A 89 12.57 -6.80 25.07
CA LEU A 89 11.82 -6.77 26.32
C LEU A 89 12.35 -7.80 27.32
N LYS A 90 12.72 -9.00 26.85
CA LYS A 90 13.35 -10.01 27.71
C LYS A 90 14.70 -9.55 28.24
N ASP A 91 15.51 -8.88 27.40
CA ASP A 91 16.80 -8.35 27.82
C ASP A 91 16.64 -7.19 28.83
N ASP A 92 15.69 -6.29 28.60
CA ASP A 92 15.38 -5.19 29.53
C ASP A 92 14.77 -5.72 30.85
N ALA A 93 14.01 -6.82 30.82
CA ALA A 93 13.54 -7.52 32.01
C ALA A 93 14.70 -8.08 32.85
N LEU A 94 15.68 -8.71 32.20
CA LEU A 94 16.88 -9.23 32.88
C LEU A 94 17.75 -8.11 33.47
N LYS A 95 17.87 -6.99 32.76
CA LYS A 95 18.64 -5.82 33.19
C LYS A 95 17.90 -4.89 34.15
N GLN A 96 16.62 -5.17 34.42
CA GLN A 96 15.73 -4.34 35.25
C GLN A 96 15.68 -2.87 34.78
N SER A 97 15.74 -2.64 33.46
CA SER A 97 15.61 -1.30 32.85
C SER A 97 14.13 -0.95 32.66
N TYR A 98 13.47 -0.50 33.72
CA TYR A 98 12.02 -0.28 33.76
C TYR A 98 11.57 0.86 32.83
N ASP A 99 12.39 1.91 32.68
CA ASP A 99 12.14 3.05 31.79
C ASP A 99 11.91 2.65 30.33
N ARG A 100 12.77 1.78 29.79
CA ARG A 100 12.68 1.28 28.42
C ARG A 100 11.59 0.23 28.29
N ALA A 101 11.43 -0.61 29.32
CA ALA A 101 10.42 -1.65 29.32
C ALA A 101 9.00 -1.09 29.18
N ALA A 102 8.67 0.01 29.87
CA ALA A 102 7.35 0.65 29.79
C ALA A 102 7.02 1.08 28.35
N ASN A 103 7.93 1.85 27.75
CA ASN A 103 7.79 2.33 26.37
C ASN A 103 7.68 1.17 25.37
N LEU A 104 8.49 0.13 25.54
CA LEU A 104 8.51 -1.04 24.67
C LEU A 104 7.23 -1.87 24.79
N ILE A 105 6.70 -2.05 26.00
CA ILE A 105 5.42 -2.76 26.21
C ILE A 105 4.28 -2.01 25.53
N SER A 106 4.22 -0.68 25.65
CA SER A 106 3.19 0.12 24.97
C SER A 106 3.26 -0.06 23.46
N ALA A 107 4.45 0.11 22.86
CA ALA A 107 4.64 -0.02 21.43
C ALA A 107 4.33 -1.44 20.91
N LEU A 108 4.70 -2.47 21.68
CA LEU A 108 4.39 -3.85 21.33
C LEU A 108 2.90 -4.15 21.44
N ASN A 109 2.20 -3.63 22.45
CA ASN A 109 0.74 -3.78 22.58
C ASN A 109 0.03 -3.19 21.36
N ASP A 110 0.42 -1.99 20.91
CA ASP A 110 -0.13 -1.36 19.70
C ASP A 110 0.12 -2.22 18.46
N LEU A 111 1.34 -2.75 18.33
CA LEU A 111 1.72 -3.59 17.20
C LEU A 111 0.92 -4.90 17.18
N TRP A 112 0.61 -5.47 18.34
CA TRP A 112 -0.19 -6.68 18.48
C TRP A 112 -1.63 -6.52 17.98
N LEU A 113 -2.22 -5.33 18.04
CA LEU A 113 -3.57 -5.07 17.51
C LEU A 113 -3.67 -5.41 16.01
N HIS A 114 -2.61 -5.18 15.25
CA HIS A 114 -2.55 -5.52 13.83
C HIS A 114 -2.42 -7.04 13.57
N PHE A 115 -2.05 -7.82 14.59
CA PHE A 115 -1.73 -9.24 14.50
C PHE A 115 -2.75 -10.15 15.20
N GLU A 116 -3.79 -9.61 15.82
CA GLU A 116 -4.80 -10.40 16.56
C GLU A 116 -5.47 -11.47 15.69
N GLU A 117 -5.86 -11.10 14.47
CA GLU A 117 -6.51 -12.02 13.52
C GLU A 117 -5.60 -13.19 13.08
N TYR A 118 -4.29 -12.97 13.09
CA TYR A 118 -3.29 -13.97 12.72
C TYR A 118 -2.88 -14.84 13.91
N THR A 119 -3.06 -14.36 15.14
CA THR A 119 -2.63 -15.04 16.37
C THR A 119 -3.29 -16.42 16.53
N ASN A 120 -4.54 -16.55 16.11
CA ASN A 120 -5.27 -17.83 16.17
C ASN A 120 -4.89 -18.81 15.05
N LYS A 121 -4.31 -18.32 13.96
CA LYS A 121 -3.99 -19.11 12.76
C LYS A 121 -2.53 -19.57 12.75
N ILE A 122 -1.63 -18.80 13.35
CA ILE A 122 -0.19 -19.00 13.29
C ILE A 122 0.35 -19.38 14.68
N PRO A 123 0.75 -20.64 14.91
CA PRO A 123 1.17 -21.10 16.24
C PRO A 123 2.45 -20.41 16.73
N GLN A 124 3.36 -20.01 15.83
CA GLN A 124 4.58 -19.27 16.18
C GLN A 124 4.26 -17.90 16.77
N LEU A 125 3.23 -17.25 16.24
CA LEU A 125 2.79 -15.94 16.71
C LEU A 125 2.15 -16.05 18.09
N LYS A 126 1.34 -17.08 18.33
CA LYS A 126 0.85 -17.41 19.67
C LYS A 126 1.97 -17.66 20.67
N LYS A 127 3.02 -18.39 20.26
CA LYS A 127 4.21 -18.61 21.10
C LYS A 127 4.90 -17.28 21.43
N LEU A 128 5.08 -16.40 20.44
CA LEU A 128 5.69 -15.08 20.64
C LEU A 128 4.87 -14.21 21.60
N LYS A 129 3.54 -14.26 21.50
CA LYS A 129 2.65 -13.57 22.44
C LYS A 129 2.85 -14.10 23.86
N ASN A 130 2.86 -15.42 24.04
CA ASN A 130 3.12 -16.02 25.34
C ASN A 130 4.50 -15.65 25.91
N GLU A 131 5.53 -15.59 25.05
CA GLU A 131 6.87 -15.15 25.45
C GLU A 131 6.91 -13.69 25.93
N MET A 132 6.11 -12.81 25.32
CA MET A 132 5.93 -11.44 25.77
C MET A 132 5.20 -11.39 27.12
N GLU A 133 4.12 -12.15 27.30
CA GLU A 133 3.38 -12.20 28.56
C GLU A 133 4.23 -12.76 29.72
N LEU A 134 5.08 -13.75 29.46
CA LEU A 134 6.06 -14.23 30.45
C LEU A 134 7.05 -13.13 30.85
N ALA A 135 7.61 -12.40 29.88
CA ALA A 135 8.52 -11.30 30.16
C ALA A 135 7.84 -10.17 30.97
N LYS A 136 6.55 -9.91 30.72
CA LYS A 136 5.76 -8.98 31.53
C LYS A 136 5.63 -9.45 32.98
N ILE A 137 5.29 -10.74 33.19
CA ILE A 137 5.18 -11.31 34.53
C ILE A 137 6.52 -11.23 35.28
N ASP A 138 7.62 -11.56 34.62
CA ASP A 138 8.96 -11.49 35.20
C ASP A 138 9.32 -10.05 35.62
N LEU A 139 8.98 -9.06 34.79
CA LEU A 139 9.13 -7.64 35.11
C LEU A 139 8.30 -7.23 36.34
N THR A 140 7.02 -7.61 36.39
CA THR A 140 6.17 -7.30 37.56
C THR A 140 6.76 -7.91 38.83
N GLN A 141 7.20 -9.17 38.79
CA GLN A 141 7.83 -9.82 39.94
C GLN A 141 9.13 -9.13 40.38
N ALA A 142 9.95 -8.68 39.44
CA ALA A 142 11.14 -7.90 39.71
C ALA A 142 10.81 -6.58 40.41
N ILE A 143 9.78 -5.87 39.94
CA ILE A 143 9.30 -4.63 40.56
C ILE A 143 8.78 -4.89 41.98
N TYR A 144 7.95 -5.93 42.19
CA TYR A 144 7.50 -6.32 43.54
C TYR A 144 8.66 -6.62 44.50
N ARG A 145 9.70 -7.29 44.01
CA ARG A 145 10.89 -7.58 44.80
C ARG A 145 11.62 -6.29 45.18
N ASP A 146 11.79 -5.37 44.23
CA ASP A 146 12.41 -4.07 44.47
C ASP A 146 11.61 -3.26 45.49
N PHE A 147 10.27 -3.27 45.42
CA PHE A 147 9.39 -2.65 46.43
C PHE A 147 9.52 -3.28 47.82
N ARG A 148 9.69 -4.60 47.92
CA ARG A 148 9.88 -5.28 49.22
C ARG A 148 11.25 -5.03 49.84
N LEU A 149 12.27 -4.84 48.99
CA LEU A 149 13.64 -4.53 49.43
C LEU A 149 13.81 -3.05 49.78
N PHE A 150 12.82 -2.21 49.45
CA PHE A 150 12.79 -0.81 49.86
C PHE A 150 12.62 -0.70 51.38
N ASP A 151 13.74 -0.55 52.09
CA ASP A 151 13.78 -0.17 53.50
C ASP A 151 14.42 1.22 53.62
N PRO A 152 13.66 2.27 54.00
CA PRO A 152 14.18 3.64 54.12
C PRO A 152 15.42 3.78 55.02
N LYS A 153 15.68 2.79 55.89
CA LYS A 153 16.79 2.82 56.86
C LYS A 153 18.10 2.23 56.34
N ASN A 154 18.07 1.46 55.25
CA ASN A 154 19.22 0.68 54.75
C ASN A 154 19.69 1.12 53.35
N VAL A 155 19.16 2.23 52.84
CA VAL A 155 19.36 2.64 51.44
C VAL A 155 20.43 3.72 51.36
N VAL A 156 21.48 3.44 50.59
CA VAL A 156 22.64 4.33 50.41
C VAL A 156 22.30 5.53 49.52
N ASP A 157 21.40 5.35 48.53
CA ASP A 157 20.96 6.40 47.62
C ASP A 157 19.44 6.34 47.38
N ILE A 158 18.71 7.18 48.13
CA ILE A 158 17.23 7.19 48.15
C ILE A 158 16.67 7.71 46.82
N ASP A 159 17.37 8.63 46.15
CA ASP A 159 16.88 9.26 44.92
C ASP A 159 16.94 8.32 43.71
N GLU A 160 18.03 7.56 43.56
CA GLU A 160 18.18 6.57 42.49
C GLU A 160 17.14 5.45 42.62
N MET A 161 16.93 4.92 43.83
CA MET A 161 15.94 3.87 44.04
C MET A 161 14.50 4.41 43.89
N ASN A 162 14.22 5.64 44.31
CA ASN A 162 12.94 6.28 44.05
C ASN A 162 12.67 6.46 42.55
N GLN A 163 13.69 6.80 41.76
CA GLN A 163 13.55 6.91 40.31
C GLN A 163 13.23 5.54 39.70
N ARG A 164 13.99 4.51 40.07
CA ARG A 164 13.74 3.15 39.61
C ARG A 164 12.36 2.62 40.00
N LEU A 165 11.86 2.92 41.19
CA LEU A 165 10.51 2.56 41.61
C LEU A 165 9.42 3.35 40.87
N ARG A 166 9.67 4.64 40.57
CA ARG A 166 8.78 5.44 39.71
C ARG A 166 8.68 4.84 38.31
N ASP A 167 9.81 4.48 37.72
CA ASP A 167 9.85 3.84 36.39
C ASP A 167 9.16 2.46 36.44
N GLY A 168 9.32 1.71 37.53
CA GLY A 168 8.59 0.47 37.79
C GLY A 168 7.07 0.67 37.89
N CYS A 169 6.61 1.75 38.51
CA CYS A 169 5.20 2.12 38.51
C CYS A 169 4.68 2.44 37.11
N GLU A 170 5.48 3.11 36.28
CA GLU A 170 5.12 3.41 34.88
C GLU A 170 4.94 2.12 34.06
N VAL A 171 5.80 1.13 34.28
CA VAL A 171 5.65 -0.20 33.67
C VAL A 171 4.31 -0.85 34.03
N ILE A 172 3.94 -0.83 35.32
CA ILE A 172 2.67 -1.39 35.81
C ILE A 172 1.47 -0.64 35.21
N ASP A 173 1.59 0.67 35.04
CA ASP A 173 0.54 1.51 34.46
C ASP A 173 0.26 1.15 32.99
N VAL A 174 1.32 0.92 32.22
CA VAL A 174 1.22 0.52 30.81
C VAL A 174 0.75 -0.94 30.64
N MET A 175 1.11 -1.83 31.57
CA MET A 175 0.64 -3.23 31.57
C MET A 175 -0.87 -3.37 31.79
N GLY A 176 -1.51 -2.32 32.32
CA GLY A 176 -2.96 -2.19 32.39
C GLY A 176 -3.55 -2.39 33.79
N LYS A 177 -4.83 -2.06 33.93
CA LYS A 177 -5.55 -2.04 35.21
C LYS A 177 -5.62 -3.40 35.92
N GLU A 178 -5.44 -4.51 35.21
CA GLU A 178 -5.50 -5.87 35.79
C GLU A 178 -4.31 -6.17 36.72
N GLU A 179 -3.12 -5.66 36.41
CA GLU A 179 -1.93 -5.82 37.27
C GLU A 179 -1.99 -4.84 38.46
N ARG A 180 -2.58 -3.65 38.30
CA ARG A 180 -2.85 -2.71 39.40
C ARG A 180 -3.79 -3.26 40.48
N VAL A 181 -4.65 -4.24 40.17
CA VAL A 181 -5.54 -4.87 41.16
C VAL A 181 -4.80 -5.90 42.03
N LYS A 182 -3.62 -6.37 41.60
CA LYS A 182 -2.79 -7.33 42.35
C LYS A 182 -1.83 -6.65 43.35
N PHE A 183 -1.60 -5.35 43.19
CA PHE A 183 -0.85 -4.48 44.12
C PHE A 183 -1.77 -3.94 45.22
#